data_AF-F4RF41-F1
#
_entry.id   AF-F4RF41-F1
#
_cell.length_a   1.000
_cell.length_b   1.000
_cell.length_c   1.000
_cell.angle_alpha   90.00
_cell.angle_beta   90.00
_cell.angle_gamma   90.00
#
_symmetry.space_group_name_H-M   'P 1'
#
loop_
_entity.id
_entity.type
_entity.pdbx_description
1 polymer ?
#
loop_
_entity_poly.entity_id
_entity_poly.type
_entity_poly.pdbx_seq_one_letter_code
_entity_poly.pdbx_strand_id
1 'polypeptide(L)'
;MLFQSHHMIFIFTYITQIALAQNNPTIQCKGGFTTNMTEARCDDKDLSEYICPTSQCGNNGHLWVQMVGCLHNGVIGSGISNQQCSSYHFEKVNDYGCTNPGGEWYSCPYKIDNVPFITCSNCTMPKATGVGP
;
A
#
# COMPACT_ATOMS: atom_id res chain seq x y z
N MET A 1 58.36 48.61 4.59
CA MET A 1 57.99 47.26 4.13
C MET A 1 56.83 46.80 5.00
N LEU A 2 55.63 46.82 4.42
CA LEU A 2 54.34 46.56 5.04
C LEU A 2 53.71 45.43 4.24
N PHE A 3 53.26 44.34 4.86
CA PHE A 3 52.09 43.57 4.45
C PHE A 3 51.70 42.61 5.58
N GLN A 4 50.71 43.05 6.38
CA GLN A 4 50.01 42.22 7.36
C GLN A 4 49.18 41.15 6.63
N SER A 5 49.44 39.89 6.95
CA SER A 5 48.73 38.73 6.42
C SER A 5 47.41 38.57 7.16
N HIS A 6 46.29 38.74 6.45
CA HIS A 6 44.95 38.54 7.00
C HIS A 6 44.60 37.05 7.02
N HIS A 7 44.40 36.53 8.24
CA HIS A 7 43.85 35.20 8.49
C HIS A 7 42.40 35.10 7.97
N MET A 8 42.23 34.53 6.78
CA MET A 8 40.93 34.08 6.25
C MET A 8 40.48 32.82 7.01
N ILE A 9 39.76 33.00 8.11
CA ILE A 9 39.05 31.90 8.78
C ILE A 9 37.69 31.73 8.07
N PHE A 10 37.65 30.86 7.07
CA PHE A 10 36.39 30.41 6.45
C PHE A 10 35.75 29.34 7.35
N ILE A 11 34.80 29.75 8.18
CA ILE A 11 33.94 28.82 8.92
C ILE A 11 32.88 28.28 7.95
N PHE A 12 33.13 27.10 7.38
CA PHE A 12 32.11 26.34 6.64
C PHE A 12 31.15 25.70 7.65
N THR A 13 30.05 26.38 7.96
CA THR A 13 28.92 25.78 8.67
C THR A 13 28.17 24.84 7.73
N TYR A 14 28.51 23.54 7.78
CA TYR A 14 27.69 22.49 7.17
C TYR A 14 26.39 22.36 7.96
N ILE A 15 25.29 22.92 7.43
CA ILE A 15 23.95 22.68 7.97
C ILE A 15 23.52 21.28 7.51
N THR A 16 23.73 20.28 8.36
CA THR A 16 23.12 18.96 8.18
C THR A 16 21.64 19.07 8.51
N GLN A 17 20.77 19.07 7.50
CA GLN A 17 19.33 18.93 7.73
C GLN A 17 19.04 17.50 8.21
N ILE A 18 18.74 17.35 9.49
CA ILE A 18 18.23 16.10 10.04
C ILE A 18 16.73 16.09 9.74
N ALA A 19 16.34 15.40 8.66
CA ALA A 19 14.94 15.06 8.45
C ALA A 19 14.56 14.01 9.49
N LEU A 20 13.71 14.38 10.45
CA LEU A 20 13.07 13.42 11.34
C LEU A 20 12.15 12.54 10.49
N ALA A 21 12.62 11.34 10.15
CA ALA A 21 11.77 10.33 9.56
C ALA A 21 10.68 9.98 10.59
N GLN A 22 9.44 10.40 10.33
CA GLN A 22 8.31 9.83 11.04
C GLN A 22 8.26 8.35 10.66
N ASN A 23 8.56 7.47 11.62
CA ASN A 23 8.51 6.01 11.44
C ASN A 23 7.05 5.55 11.38
N ASN A 24 6.37 5.90 10.30
CA ASN A 24 5.01 5.46 10.06
C ASN A 24 5.04 3.96 9.68
N PRO A 25 4.04 3.18 10.12
CA PRO A 25 4.05 1.74 10.00
C PRO A 25 4.07 1.27 8.54
N THR A 26 4.68 0.09 8.34
CA THR A 26 4.60 -0.68 7.10
C THR A 26 3.55 -1.79 7.30
N ILE A 27 2.54 -1.81 6.45
CA ILE A 27 1.37 -2.68 6.56
C ILE A 27 1.34 -3.65 5.39
N GLN A 28 1.04 -4.92 5.69
CA GLN A 28 0.69 -5.92 4.69
C GLN A 28 -0.82 -5.89 4.51
N CYS A 29 -1.27 -5.47 3.32
CA CYS A 29 -2.68 -5.28 3.01
C CYS A 29 -3.37 -6.62 2.75
N LYS A 30 -3.42 -7.50 3.76
CA LYS A 30 -3.99 -8.85 3.64
C LYS A 30 -5.51 -8.84 3.67
N GLY A 31 -6.14 -7.98 4.46
CA GLY A 31 -7.59 -7.84 4.48
C GLY A 31 -8.15 -7.26 3.19
N GLY A 32 -7.39 -6.37 2.55
CA GLY A 32 -7.81 -5.71 1.32
C GLY A 32 -6.88 -4.59 0.90
N PHE A 33 -6.93 -4.24 -0.37
CA PHE A 33 -6.20 -3.13 -0.96
C PHE A 33 -7.08 -2.46 -2.02
N THR A 34 -7.18 -1.14 -1.95
CA THR A 34 -7.76 -0.30 -3.00
C THR A 34 -6.91 0.96 -3.14
N THR A 35 -6.86 1.57 -4.32
CA THR A 35 -6.06 2.79 -4.50
C THR A 35 -6.67 3.73 -5.51
N ASN A 36 -6.39 5.01 -5.34
CA ASN A 36 -6.51 6.05 -6.36
C ASN A 36 -5.10 6.56 -6.73
N MET A 37 -4.99 7.76 -7.32
CA MET A 37 -3.71 8.32 -7.75
C MET A 37 -2.81 8.78 -6.60
N THR A 38 -3.37 9.10 -5.44
CA THR A 38 -2.65 9.74 -4.33
C THR A 38 -2.66 8.90 -3.06
N GLU A 39 -3.75 8.20 -2.80
CA GLU A 39 -3.99 7.44 -1.57
C GLU A 39 -4.40 6.00 -1.89
N ALA A 40 -3.91 5.09 -1.06
CA ALA A 40 -4.31 3.70 -0.99
C ALA A 40 -4.98 3.41 0.36
N ARG A 41 -6.05 2.62 0.32
CA ARG A 41 -6.65 1.98 1.48
C ARG A 41 -6.08 0.57 1.60
N CYS A 42 -5.62 0.24 2.78
CA CYS A 42 -4.93 -1.01 3.09
C CYS A 42 -5.53 -1.58 4.35
N ASP A 43 -6.19 -2.74 4.26
CA ASP A 43 -6.68 -3.46 5.42
C ASP A 43 -5.67 -4.53 5.80
N ASP A 44 -5.25 -4.54 7.06
CA ASP A 44 -4.34 -5.57 7.57
C ASP A 44 -5.04 -6.93 7.75
N LYS A 45 -4.32 -7.91 8.29
CA LYS A 45 -4.87 -9.25 8.56
C LYS A 45 -5.99 -9.25 9.61
N ASP A 46 -6.07 -8.22 10.44
CA ASP A 46 -7.05 -8.07 11.51
C ASP A 46 -8.21 -7.15 11.05
N LEU A 47 -8.24 -6.83 9.74
CA LEU A 47 -9.21 -5.96 9.07
C LEU A 47 -9.20 -4.52 9.60
N SER A 48 -8.07 -4.06 10.13
CA SER A 48 -7.87 -2.65 10.47
C SER A 48 -7.49 -1.87 9.21
N GLU A 49 -8.25 -0.81 8.91
CA GLU A 49 -8.01 0.05 7.75
C GLU A 49 -6.86 1.05 8.04
N TYR A 50 -5.99 1.21 7.04
CA TYR A 50 -4.95 2.23 6.99
C TYR A 50 -5.01 3.01 5.68
N ILE A 51 -4.71 4.30 5.75
CA ILE A 51 -4.53 5.18 4.60
C ILE A 51 -3.03 5.39 4.39
N CYS A 52 -2.56 5.04 3.19
CA CYS A 52 -1.15 5.11 2.83
C CYS A 52 -0.98 5.94 1.54
N PRO A 53 0.15 6.65 1.34
CA PRO A 53 0.45 7.25 0.05
C PRO A 53 0.61 6.16 -1.02
N THR A 54 -0.07 6.26 -2.15
CA THR A 54 -0.02 5.24 -3.22
C THR A 54 1.41 4.96 -3.69
N SER A 55 2.27 5.99 -3.71
CA SER A 55 3.68 5.87 -4.10
C SER A 55 4.54 5.02 -3.14
N GLN A 56 4.02 4.73 -1.94
CA GLN A 56 4.66 3.91 -0.92
C GLN A 56 4.07 2.49 -0.86
N CYS A 57 3.21 2.14 -1.82
CA CYS A 57 2.58 0.83 -1.92
C CYS A 57 3.13 0.04 -3.11
N GLY A 58 3.27 -1.27 -2.95
CA GLY A 58 3.49 -2.16 -4.08
C GLY A 58 3.75 -3.62 -3.71
N ASN A 59 3.79 -4.44 -4.74
CA ASN A 59 4.28 -5.81 -4.73
C ASN A 59 5.25 -5.95 -5.91
N ASN A 60 6.55 -6.15 -5.63
CA ASN A 60 7.59 -6.27 -6.67
C ASN A 60 7.59 -5.13 -7.71
N GLY A 61 7.31 -3.89 -7.28
CA GLY A 61 7.26 -2.71 -8.16
C GLY A 61 5.92 -2.51 -8.89
N HIS A 62 4.90 -3.32 -8.60
CA HIS A 62 3.57 -3.21 -9.18
C HIS A 62 2.51 -2.83 -8.13
N LEU A 63 1.45 -2.13 -8.56
CA LEU A 63 0.26 -1.83 -7.75
C LEU A 63 -0.85 -2.89 -7.96
N TRP A 64 -0.45 -4.13 -8.20
CA TRP A 64 -1.34 -5.27 -8.31
C TRP A 64 -0.64 -6.52 -7.76
N VAL A 65 -1.43 -7.52 -7.41
CA VAL A 65 -0.95 -8.85 -7.01
C VAL A 65 -1.46 -9.91 -7.96
N GLN A 66 -0.66 -10.95 -8.20
CA GLN A 66 -1.09 -12.07 -9.01
C GLN A 66 -1.94 -13.02 -8.15
N MET A 67 -3.23 -13.11 -8.43
CA MET A 67 -4.11 -14.15 -7.88
C MET A 67 -4.37 -15.22 -8.94
N VAL A 68 -4.34 -16.49 -8.53
CA VAL A 68 -4.58 -17.63 -9.42
C VAL A 68 -5.86 -18.36 -9.03
N GLY A 69 -6.46 -19.08 -9.98
CA GLY A 69 -7.64 -19.89 -9.67
C GLY A 69 -8.96 -19.11 -9.65
N CYS A 70 -8.98 -17.89 -10.20
CA CYS A 70 -10.12 -16.99 -10.05
C CYS A 70 -11.24 -17.27 -11.07
N LEU A 71 -12.49 -17.16 -10.62
CA LEU A 71 -13.72 -17.30 -11.40
C LEU A 71 -14.27 -15.92 -11.78
N HIS A 72 -14.58 -15.72 -13.06
CA HIS A 72 -15.17 -14.48 -13.53
C HIS A 72 -16.57 -14.31 -12.94
N ASN A 73 -16.80 -13.20 -12.26
CA ASN A 73 -18.03 -12.95 -11.51
C ASN A 73 -18.44 -14.06 -10.53
N GLY A 74 -17.50 -14.89 -10.05
CA GLY A 74 -17.79 -16.01 -9.15
C GLY A 74 -18.68 -17.10 -9.76
N VAL A 75 -18.89 -17.08 -11.09
CA VAL A 75 -19.79 -18.03 -11.75
C VAL A 75 -19.04 -19.33 -12.03
N ILE A 76 -19.50 -20.43 -11.44
CA ILE A 76 -19.00 -21.78 -11.73
C ILE A 76 -19.23 -22.08 -13.22
N GLY A 77 -18.17 -22.51 -13.91
CA GLY A 77 -18.21 -22.77 -15.36
C GLY A 77 -17.82 -21.59 -16.24
N SER A 78 -17.57 -20.40 -15.67
CA SER A 78 -17.00 -19.26 -16.40
C SER A 78 -15.55 -19.46 -16.86
N GLY A 79 -14.93 -20.56 -16.42
CA GLY A 79 -13.51 -20.83 -16.59
C GLY A 79 -12.68 -20.33 -15.42
N ILE A 80 -11.48 -20.88 -15.27
CA ILE A 80 -10.52 -20.50 -14.25
C ILE A 80 -9.44 -19.66 -14.90
N SER A 81 -9.05 -18.56 -14.26
CA SER A 81 -8.09 -17.61 -14.80
C SER A 81 -7.11 -17.10 -13.73
N ASN A 82 -6.00 -16.55 -14.21
CA ASN A 82 -5.00 -15.87 -13.40
C ASN A 82 -5.23 -14.36 -13.56
N GLN A 83 -5.40 -13.65 -12.47
CA GLN A 83 -5.74 -12.23 -12.46
C GLN A 83 -4.66 -11.39 -11.81
N GLN A 84 -4.37 -10.24 -12.44
CA GLN A 84 -3.59 -9.18 -11.84
C GLN A 84 -4.56 -8.29 -11.06
N CYS A 85 -4.67 -8.48 -9.75
CA CYS A 85 -5.65 -7.77 -8.92
C CYS A 85 -5.09 -6.43 -8.48
N SER A 86 -5.57 -5.34 -9.07
CA SER A 86 -5.23 -3.95 -8.67
C SER A 86 -6.07 -3.46 -7.49
N SER A 87 -7.17 -4.16 -7.21
CA SER A 87 -7.98 -3.99 -6.01
C SER A 87 -8.44 -5.37 -5.55
N TYR A 88 -8.46 -5.61 -4.24
CA TYR A 88 -8.99 -6.85 -3.69
C TYR A 88 -9.45 -6.65 -2.24
N HIS A 89 -10.36 -7.50 -1.78
CA HIS A 89 -10.86 -7.48 -0.41
C HIS A 89 -11.31 -8.87 0.03
N PHE A 90 -11.16 -9.14 1.32
CA PHE A 90 -11.62 -10.39 1.92
C PHE A 90 -13.15 -10.40 2.04
N GLU A 91 -13.79 -11.38 1.42
CA GLU A 91 -15.24 -11.59 1.52
C GLU A 91 -15.58 -12.56 2.65
N LYS A 92 -16.76 -12.42 3.25
CA LYS A 92 -17.21 -13.23 4.41
C LYS A 92 -17.27 -14.74 4.15
N VAL A 93 -17.28 -15.17 2.89
CA VAL A 93 -17.38 -16.58 2.48
C VAL A 93 -15.98 -17.19 2.23
N ASN A 94 -14.92 -16.67 2.86
CA ASN A 94 -13.54 -17.16 2.74
C ASN A 94 -12.97 -17.12 1.30
N ASP A 95 -13.50 -16.24 0.46
CA ASP A 95 -12.96 -15.96 -0.86
C ASP A 95 -12.49 -14.50 -0.92
N TYR A 96 -11.62 -14.17 -1.87
CA TYR A 96 -11.28 -12.79 -2.16
C TYR A 96 -12.07 -12.29 -3.36
N GLY A 97 -12.66 -11.10 -3.21
CA GLY A 97 -13.02 -10.28 -4.35
C GLY A 97 -11.74 -9.68 -4.95
N CYS A 98 -11.61 -9.76 -6.26
CA CYS A 98 -10.51 -9.17 -7.01
C CYS A 98 -11.07 -8.37 -8.18
N THR A 99 -10.59 -7.13 -8.34
CA THR A 99 -10.82 -6.32 -9.54
C THR A 99 -9.49 -6.12 -10.25
N ASN A 100 -9.45 -6.49 -11.53
CA ASN A 100 -8.24 -6.31 -12.34
C ASN A 100 -8.16 -4.86 -12.89
N PRO A 101 -7.02 -4.45 -13.49
CA PRO A 101 -6.88 -3.11 -14.08
C PRO A 101 -7.89 -2.79 -15.18
N GLY A 102 -8.52 -3.79 -15.80
CA GLY A 102 -9.60 -3.63 -16.77
C GLY A 102 -10.97 -3.33 -16.14
N GLY A 103 -11.09 -3.34 -14.81
CA GLY A 103 -12.33 -3.12 -14.08
C GLY A 103 -13.20 -4.36 -13.91
N GLU A 104 -12.74 -5.52 -14.37
CA GLU A 104 -13.49 -6.77 -14.29
C GLU A 104 -13.34 -7.42 -12.91
N TRP A 105 -14.44 -7.92 -12.36
CA TRP A 105 -14.48 -8.57 -11.04
C TRP A 105 -14.36 -10.09 -11.11
N TYR A 106 -13.67 -10.66 -10.14
CA TYR A 106 -13.42 -12.08 -10.00
C TYR A 106 -13.50 -12.50 -8.53
N SER A 107 -13.96 -13.73 -8.31
CA SER A 107 -13.83 -14.42 -7.03
C SER A 107 -12.60 -15.33 -7.08
N CYS A 108 -11.70 -15.20 -6.10
CA CYS A 108 -10.45 -15.96 -6.04
C CYS A 108 -10.40 -16.81 -4.76
N PRO A 109 -9.91 -18.06 -4.83
CA PRO A 109 -9.96 -19.04 -3.74
C PRO A 109 -8.83 -18.84 -2.71
N TYR A 110 -8.63 -17.61 -2.26
CA TYR A 110 -7.63 -17.25 -1.24
C TYR A 110 -8.28 -17.04 0.12
N LYS A 111 -7.47 -17.22 1.16
CA LYS A 111 -7.79 -16.94 2.55
C LYS A 111 -6.83 -15.88 3.07
N ILE A 112 -7.20 -15.23 4.16
CA ILE A 112 -6.40 -14.16 4.75
C ILE A 112 -4.96 -14.58 5.08
N ASP A 113 -4.75 -15.86 5.40
CA ASP A 113 -3.42 -16.40 5.73
C ASP A 113 -2.52 -16.62 4.52
N ASN A 114 -3.08 -16.84 3.32
CA ASN A 114 -2.33 -17.24 2.12
C ASN A 114 -2.49 -16.31 0.91
N VAL A 115 -3.22 -15.19 1.07
CA VAL A 115 -3.42 -14.22 0.00
C VAL A 115 -2.09 -13.53 -0.36
N PRO A 116 -1.77 -13.34 -1.65
CA PRO A 116 -0.71 -12.43 -2.05
C PRO A 116 -1.15 -10.99 -1.76
N PHE A 117 -0.25 -10.17 -1.21
CA PHE A 117 -0.61 -8.84 -0.72
C PHE A 117 0.30 -7.73 -1.26
N ILE A 118 -0.27 -6.54 -1.34
CA ILE A 118 0.47 -5.29 -1.45
C ILE A 118 1.04 -4.95 -0.07
N THR A 119 2.29 -4.48 -0.04
CA THR A 119 2.86 -3.86 1.16
C THR A 119 2.87 -2.35 0.97
N CYS A 120 2.35 -1.63 1.95
CA CYS A 120 2.37 -0.17 1.97
C CYS A 120 3.20 0.33 3.16
N SER A 121 4.01 1.35 2.95
CA SER A 121 4.71 2.05 4.03
C SER A 121 4.14 3.46 4.21
N ASN A 122 4.56 4.12 5.28
CA ASN A 122 4.14 5.48 5.60
C ASN A 122 2.62 5.62 5.84
N CYS A 123 2.00 4.58 6.37
CA CYS A 123 0.55 4.49 6.56
C CYS A 123 0.08 5.19 7.84
N THR A 124 -1.18 5.62 7.85
CA THR A 124 -1.84 6.21 9.03
C THR A 124 -3.22 5.59 9.21
N MET A 125 -3.67 5.46 10.46
CA MET A 125 -5.06 5.06 10.71
C MET A 125 -6.00 6.22 10.33
N PRO A 126 -7.18 5.94 9.75
CA PRO A 126 -8.21 6.96 9.55
C PRO A 126 -8.52 7.66 10.88
N LYS A 127 -8.66 8.98 10.85
CA LYS A 127 -9.16 9.72 12.03
C LYS A 127 -10.58 9.22 12.31
N ALA A 128 -10.88 8.88 13.56
CA ALA A 128 -12.24 8.59 13.98
C ALA A 128 -13.12 9.78 13.60
N THR A 129 -14.00 9.61 12.61
CA THR A 129 -15.05 10.59 12.33
C THR A 129 -15.98 10.53 13.52
N GLY A 130 -16.02 11.60 14.31
CA GLY A 130 -16.81 11.71 15.54
C GLY A 130 -18.32 11.77 15.28
N VAL A 131 -18.85 10.91 14.42
CA VAL A 131 -20.29 10.64 14.32
C VAL A 131 -20.61 9.61 15.39
N GLY A 132 -20.66 10.09 16.62
CA GLY A 132 -21.39 9.44 17.70
C GLY A 132 -22.90 9.47 17.40
N PRO A 133 -23.68 8.60 18.06
CA PRO A 133 -25.06 8.24 17.71
C PRO A 133 -26.04 9.41 17.64
#